data_AF-A0A258BI40-F1
#
_entry.id   AF-A0A258BI40-F1
#
_cell.length_a   1.000
_cell.length_b   1.000
_cell.length_c   1.000
_cell.angle_alpha   90.00
_cell.angle_beta   90.00
_cell.angle_gamma   90.00
#
_symmetry.space_group_name_H-M   'P 1'
#
loop_
_entity.id
_entity.type
_entity.pdbx_description
1 polymer ?
#
loop_
_entity_poly.entity_id
_entity_poly.type
_entity_poly.pdbx_seq_one_letter_code
_entity_poly.pdbx_strand_id
1 'polypeptide(L)'
;DEKQSIYSFQGADPSQLLKQYHQFQSRNADLLKESMEMSFRSGPEILEYVDAVWNEAPPIANAPADAPSEAGNLVQHVSWRSDQHGSVELWPIAPRKEEEDEDAWARPVNAMRSSSPKAQLAASIAKSVRSMIDAGESIWADEGDGWVRRAVRPEDILILVRGRTGGLFDAIIGELKAKGLPVAGADRLKLGDHIGVQDCLNLMRFAALPERDLTLAEILRGPFVGLVDDDRYLFELASGRKRGETLWQRVQASADPNVQVAAAFLQGLIDRKGEPPFDFLSAVLDVPMTDEQTGWEKLNARLGHPARDPVEALVAEAIAFDSTEPASLQCFIARMEAGDVEIKRDLAAPESEIRVMTVHGAKGLQAPIVILP
;
A
#
# COMPACT_ATOMS: atom_id res chain seq x y z
N ASP A 1 6.18 3.81 28.02
CA ASP A 1 7.22 2.78 27.83
C ASP A 1 8.30 3.34 26.91
N GLU A 2 9.50 3.58 27.45
CA GLU A 2 10.65 4.05 26.69
C GLU A 2 11.02 3.10 25.55
N LYS A 3 10.88 1.78 25.79
CA LYS A 3 11.19 0.70 24.84
C LYS A 3 10.36 0.77 23.55
N GLN A 4 9.23 1.50 23.57
CA GLN A 4 8.30 1.64 22.44
C GLN A 4 8.41 3.01 21.74
N SER A 5 9.43 3.81 22.08
CA SER A 5 9.69 5.07 21.40
C SER A 5 10.42 4.84 20.07
N ILE A 6 9.64 4.79 18.98
CA ILE A 6 10.13 4.49 17.63
C ILE A 6 10.00 5.66 16.65
N TYR A 7 9.68 6.88 17.14
CA TYR A 7 9.43 8.08 16.32
C TYR A 7 10.51 9.17 16.47
N SER A 8 11.76 8.79 16.73
CA SER A 8 12.87 9.77 16.85
C SER A 8 13.04 10.64 15.60
N PHE A 9 12.73 10.10 14.41
CA PHE A 9 12.71 10.84 13.14
C PHE A 9 11.63 11.93 13.05
N GLN A 10 10.63 11.92 13.94
CA GLN A 10 9.62 12.97 14.09
C GLN A 10 9.94 13.93 15.25
N GLY A 11 11.14 13.83 15.84
CA GLY A 11 11.56 14.67 16.97
C GLY A 11 11.13 14.15 18.35
N ALA A 12 10.69 12.90 18.47
CA ALA A 12 10.42 12.30 19.78
C ALA A 12 11.74 12.10 20.56
N ASP A 13 11.82 12.64 21.78
CA ASP A 13 12.97 12.55 22.68
C ASP A 13 12.63 11.66 23.91
N PRO A 14 13.08 10.38 23.93
CA PRO A 14 12.87 9.48 25.06
C PRO A 14 13.47 10.00 26.38
N SER A 15 14.53 10.81 26.31
CA SER A 15 15.23 11.32 27.50
C SER A 15 14.35 12.23 28.37
N GLN A 16 13.33 12.86 27.77
CA GLN A 16 12.39 13.71 28.50
C GLN A 16 11.50 12.89 29.45
N LEU A 17 11.12 11.67 29.05
CA LEU A 17 10.35 10.77 29.91
C LEU A 17 11.18 10.33 31.11
N LEU A 18 12.46 9.99 30.88
CA LEU A 18 13.39 9.60 31.94
C LEU A 18 13.64 10.75 32.93
N LYS A 19 13.82 11.99 32.42
CA LYS A 19 13.95 13.19 33.26
C LYS A 19 12.72 13.41 34.13
N GLN A 20 11.52 13.27 33.56
CA GLN A 20 10.29 13.39 34.34
C GLN A 20 10.19 12.27 35.38
N TYR A 21 10.53 11.03 35.03
CA TYR A 21 10.55 9.89 35.95
C TYR A 21 11.45 10.17 37.17
N HIS A 22 12.70 10.61 36.95
CA HIS A 22 13.60 10.98 38.05
C HIS A 22 13.11 12.19 38.86
N GLN A 23 12.47 13.18 38.21
CA GLN A 23 11.87 14.31 38.91
C GLN A 23 10.68 13.89 39.79
N PHE A 24 9.86 12.94 39.35
CA PHE A 24 8.76 12.41 40.16
C PHE A 24 9.28 11.54 41.30
N GLN A 25 10.27 10.68 41.05
CA GLN A 25 10.90 9.83 42.06
C GLN A 25 11.54 10.63 43.19
N SER A 26 12.21 11.73 42.86
CA SER A 26 12.83 12.62 43.86
C SER A 26 11.82 13.40 44.72
N ARG A 27 10.59 13.59 44.23
CA ARG A 27 9.51 14.27 44.96
C ARG A 27 8.71 13.32 45.85
N ASN A 28 8.55 12.07 45.45
CA ASN A 28 7.90 11.05 46.25
C ASN A 28 8.33 9.65 45.78
N ALA A 29 9.17 8.99 46.58
CA ALA A 29 9.74 7.69 46.26
C ALA A 29 8.68 6.56 46.18
N ASP A 30 7.50 6.76 46.77
CA ASP A 30 6.43 5.75 46.81
C ASP A 30 5.45 5.87 45.62
N LEU A 31 5.45 6.98 44.88
CA LEU A 31 4.52 7.21 43.75
C LEU A 31 4.83 6.39 42.50
N LEU A 32 6.01 5.76 42.41
CA LEU A 32 6.49 5.07 41.20
C LEU A 32 6.77 3.58 41.43
N LYS A 33 6.20 2.98 42.48
CA LYS A 33 6.37 1.54 42.79
C LYS A 33 5.58 0.60 41.87
N GLU A 34 4.69 1.12 41.04
CA GLU A 34 3.84 0.30 40.17
C GLU A 34 4.53 0.04 38.83
N SER A 35 5.20 -1.11 38.71
CA SER A 35 5.61 -1.68 37.43
C SER A 35 4.45 -2.49 36.83
N MET A 36 4.17 -2.30 35.54
CA MET A 36 3.23 -3.13 34.79
C MET A 36 4.01 -4.23 34.05
N GLU A 37 4.38 -5.28 34.78
CA GLU A 37 5.10 -6.44 34.22
C GLU A 37 4.16 -7.42 33.53
N MET A 38 2.87 -7.40 33.88
CA MET A 38 1.87 -8.32 33.34
C MET A 38 1.42 -7.92 31.93
N SER A 39 1.62 -8.83 30.97
CA SER A 39 1.11 -8.72 29.61
C SER A 39 -0.17 -9.53 29.44
N PHE A 40 -1.23 -8.86 28.97
CA PHE A 40 -2.50 -9.49 28.61
C PHE A 40 -2.56 -9.92 27.14
N ARG A 41 -1.52 -9.60 26.35
CA ARG A 41 -1.56 -9.72 24.89
C ARG A 41 -0.96 -11.02 24.38
N SER A 42 0.17 -11.44 24.94
CA SER A 42 1.00 -12.53 24.40
C SER A 42 1.13 -13.70 25.36
N GLY A 43 1.28 -14.91 24.81
CA GLY A 43 1.60 -16.12 25.56
C GLY A 43 3.04 -16.11 26.12
N PRO A 44 3.35 -17.03 27.04
CA PRO A 44 4.61 -17.06 27.77
C PRO A 44 5.83 -17.19 26.85
N GLU A 45 5.79 -18.05 25.83
CA GLU A 45 6.95 -18.31 24.95
C GLU A 45 7.39 -17.07 24.17
N ILE A 46 6.45 -16.20 23.79
CA ILE A 46 6.75 -14.95 23.09
C ILE A 46 7.43 -13.96 24.04
N LEU A 47 6.93 -13.86 25.28
CA LEU A 47 7.47 -12.94 26.27
C LEU A 47 8.86 -13.37 26.73
N GLU A 48 9.06 -14.66 26.98
CA GLU A 48 10.36 -15.24 27.34
C GLU A 48 11.39 -15.00 26.23
N TYR A 49 11.01 -15.17 24.96
CA TYR A 49 11.89 -14.86 23.83
C TYR A 49 12.27 -13.38 23.77
N VAL A 50 11.31 -12.47 23.95
CA VAL A 50 11.56 -11.01 23.97
C VAL A 50 12.49 -10.66 25.13
N ASP A 51 12.25 -11.20 26.32
CA ASP A 51 13.07 -10.95 27.50
C ASP A 51 14.49 -11.47 27.31
N ALA A 52 14.66 -12.68 26.75
CA ALA A 52 15.96 -13.24 26.43
C ALA A 52 16.74 -12.36 25.45
N VAL A 53 16.11 -11.93 24.34
CA VAL A 53 16.76 -11.05 23.35
C VAL A 53 17.20 -9.72 23.98
N TRP A 54 16.34 -9.10 24.80
CA TRP A 54 16.67 -7.82 25.44
C TRP A 54 17.77 -7.93 26.49
N ASN A 55 17.77 -9.03 27.26
CA ASN A 55 18.70 -9.21 28.38
C ASN A 55 20.07 -9.77 27.94
N GLU A 56 20.13 -10.61 26.89
CA GLU A 56 21.38 -11.24 26.42
C GLU A 56 22.10 -10.42 25.33
N ALA A 57 21.36 -9.75 24.46
CA ALA A 57 21.90 -9.02 23.33
C ALA A 57 21.08 -7.76 23.07
N PRO A 58 21.17 -6.74 23.94
CA PRO A 58 20.37 -5.52 23.81
C PRO A 58 20.50 -4.98 22.38
N PRO A 59 19.40 -4.97 21.61
CA PRO A 59 19.47 -4.53 20.24
C PRO A 59 19.74 -3.03 20.29
N ILE A 60 20.81 -2.60 19.61
CA ILE A 60 21.15 -1.21 19.29
C ILE A 60 22.23 -0.58 20.20
N ALA A 61 23.49 -0.63 19.74
CA ALA A 61 24.60 0.21 20.19
C ALA A 61 24.45 1.72 19.84
N ASN A 62 23.26 2.15 19.41
CA ASN A 62 22.92 3.52 18.98
C ASN A 62 21.68 4.09 19.68
N ALA A 63 21.17 3.48 20.76
CA ALA A 63 20.27 4.20 21.64
C ALA A 63 21.12 5.28 22.33
N PRO A 64 20.68 6.55 22.44
CA PRO A 64 21.37 7.53 23.25
C PRO A 64 21.17 7.18 24.73
N ALA A 65 21.87 6.15 25.17
CA ALA A 65 21.98 5.72 26.54
C ALA A 65 23.43 5.28 26.73
N ASP A 66 24.31 6.26 26.98
CA ASP A 66 25.63 6.04 27.58
C ASP A 66 25.47 5.55 29.04
N ALA A 67 24.73 4.47 29.24
CA ALA A 67 24.66 3.74 30.48
C ALA A 67 24.16 2.32 30.16
N PRO A 68 24.91 1.27 30.55
CA PRO A 68 24.30 -0.05 30.74
C PRO A 68 23.06 0.14 31.62
N SER A 69 21.98 -0.62 31.37
CA SER A 69 20.95 -0.74 32.39
C SER A 69 21.65 -1.09 33.70
N GLU A 70 21.44 -0.28 34.74
CA GLU A 70 21.97 -0.60 36.07
C GLU A 70 21.62 -2.07 36.35
N ALA A 71 22.59 -2.83 36.86
CA ALA A 71 22.62 -4.29 36.95
C ALA A 71 21.53 -4.92 37.87
N GLY A 72 20.30 -4.40 37.85
CA GLY A 72 19.15 -4.84 38.62
C GLY A 72 17.80 -4.79 37.89
N ASN A 73 17.71 -4.25 36.66
CA ASN A 73 16.45 -4.19 35.90
C ASN A 73 16.51 -5.09 34.66
N LEU A 74 16.56 -6.41 34.87
CA LEU A 74 16.24 -7.35 33.80
C LEU A 74 14.80 -7.09 33.36
N VAL A 75 14.56 -7.04 32.06
CA VAL A 75 13.20 -7.00 31.56
C VAL A 75 12.60 -8.37 31.83
N GLN A 76 11.55 -8.41 32.66
CA GLN A 76 10.78 -9.60 32.95
C GLN A 76 9.30 -9.28 32.74
N HIS A 77 8.69 -9.93 31.76
CA HIS A 77 7.24 -9.85 31.56
C HIS A 77 6.57 -11.12 32.11
N VAL A 78 5.37 -10.95 32.68
CA VAL A 78 4.53 -12.06 33.15
C VAL A 78 3.34 -12.19 32.20
N SER A 79 3.13 -13.37 31.63
CA SER A 79 1.95 -13.60 30.78
C SER A 79 0.70 -13.83 31.62
N TRP A 80 -0.37 -13.07 31.38
CA TRP A 80 -1.72 -13.43 31.84
C TRP A 80 -2.28 -14.65 31.10
N ARG A 81 -1.78 -14.90 29.88
CA ARG A 81 -2.18 -15.98 28.98
C ARG A 81 -1.40 -17.26 29.27
N SER A 82 -1.24 -17.62 30.55
CA SER A 82 -0.35 -18.71 31.01
C SER A 82 -0.68 -20.07 30.41
N ASP A 83 -1.96 -20.34 30.13
CA ASP A 83 -2.43 -21.60 29.57
C ASP A 83 -2.60 -21.55 28.03
N GLN A 84 -2.30 -20.40 27.41
CA GLN A 84 -2.37 -20.23 25.95
C GLN A 84 -0.97 -20.24 25.34
N HIS A 85 -0.35 -21.42 25.37
CA HIS A 85 0.96 -21.67 24.79
C HIS A 85 1.03 -21.34 23.30
N GLY A 86 2.12 -20.66 22.92
CA GLY A 86 2.51 -20.36 21.55
C GLY A 86 3.86 -20.96 21.21
N SER A 87 4.49 -20.42 20.16
CA SER A 87 5.82 -20.82 19.73
C SER A 87 6.53 -19.67 19.03
N VAL A 88 7.85 -19.69 19.04
CA VAL A 88 8.70 -18.77 18.26
C VAL A 88 9.55 -19.63 17.34
N GLU A 89 9.45 -19.39 16.04
CA GLU A 89 10.21 -20.11 15.03
C GLU A 89 11.25 -19.21 14.37
N LEU A 90 12.46 -19.74 14.20
CA LEU A 90 13.49 -19.11 13.38
C LEU A 90 13.64 -19.90 12.08
N TRP A 91 13.25 -19.30 10.97
CA TRP A 91 13.36 -19.93 9.66
C TRP A 91 14.79 -19.86 9.11
N PRO A 92 15.25 -20.88 8.37
CA PRO A 92 16.59 -20.91 7.81
C PRO A 92 16.79 -19.80 6.76
N ILE A 93 18.00 -19.25 6.71
CA ILE A 93 18.37 -18.24 5.71
C ILE A 93 18.48 -18.92 4.34
N ALA A 94 17.74 -18.42 3.36
CA ALA A 94 17.83 -18.91 1.99
C ALA A 94 19.20 -18.56 1.36
N PRO A 95 19.91 -19.52 0.75
CA PRO A 95 21.19 -19.26 0.11
C PRO A 95 21.01 -18.42 -1.16
N ARG A 96 21.91 -17.47 -1.39
CA ARG A 96 21.96 -16.70 -2.65
C ARG A 96 22.40 -17.64 -3.78
N LYS A 97 21.52 -17.91 -4.74
CA LYS A 97 21.91 -18.56 -6.00
C LYS A 97 22.61 -17.53 -6.88
N GLU A 98 23.78 -17.89 -7.43
CA GLU A 98 24.42 -17.13 -8.50
C GLU A 98 23.56 -17.24 -9.76
N GLU A 99 23.38 -16.14 -10.48
CA GLU A 99 22.55 -16.10 -11.68
C GLU A 99 23.40 -16.47 -12.90
N GLU A 100 22.84 -17.26 -13.82
CA GLU A 100 23.34 -17.34 -15.20
C GLU A 100 22.84 -16.11 -15.97
N ASP A 101 23.75 -15.42 -16.66
CA ASP A 101 23.47 -14.26 -17.51
C ASP A 101 22.60 -14.70 -18.71
N GLU A 102 21.28 -14.69 -18.53
CA GLU A 102 20.36 -14.74 -19.66
C GLU A 102 20.00 -13.32 -20.14
N ASP A 103 20.01 -13.20 -21.46
CA ASP A 103 20.00 -12.01 -22.31
C ASP A 103 19.14 -10.84 -21.80
N ALA A 104 19.81 -9.71 -21.54
CA ALA A 104 19.23 -8.48 -20.98
C ALA A 104 18.21 -7.78 -21.90
N TRP A 105 18.15 -8.16 -23.17
CA TRP A 105 17.33 -7.51 -24.21
C TRP A 105 15.93 -8.10 -24.37
N ALA A 106 15.63 -9.26 -23.79
CA ALA A 106 14.38 -9.98 -24.01
C ALA A 106 13.30 -9.78 -22.92
N ARG A 107 13.57 -8.99 -21.87
CA ARG A 107 12.70 -8.92 -20.68
C ARG A 107 12.17 -7.51 -20.37
N PRO A 108 10.89 -7.37 -19.97
CA PRO A 108 10.33 -6.08 -19.55
C PRO A 108 11.09 -5.48 -18.35
N VAL A 109 11.38 -4.18 -18.42
CA VAL A 109 12.22 -3.42 -17.46
C VAL A 109 11.66 -3.44 -16.02
N ASN A 110 10.35 -3.68 -15.85
CA ASN A 110 9.64 -3.59 -14.57
C ASN A 110 9.36 -4.94 -13.88
N ALA A 111 9.84 -6.07 -14.40
CA ALA A 111 9.70 -7.35 -13.72
C ALA A 111 10.84 -7.56 -12.72
N MET A 112 10.55 -7.66 -11.41
CA MET A 112 11.53 -8.19 -10.46
C MET A 112 11.95 -9.59 -10.91
N ARG A 113 13.26 -9.85 -10.92
CA ARG A 113 13.79 -11.18 -11.21
C ARG A 113 13.21 -12.18 -10.19
N SER A 114 12.55 -13.23 -10.68
CA SER A 114 12.04 -14.35 -9.87
C SER A 114 13.14 -15.07 -9.08
N SER A 115 14.40 -14.88 -9.48
CA SER A 115 15.61 -15.38 -8.82
C SER A 115 16.09 -14.55 -7.63
N SER A 116 15.59 -13.33 -7.41
CA SER A 116 16.11 -12.48 -6.33
C SER A 116 15.87 -13.11 -4.94
N PRO A 117 16.81 -12.97 -3.97
CA PRO A 117 16.61 -13.51 -2.62
C PRO A 117 15.31 -13.03 -1.95
N LYS A 118 14.89 -11.79 -2.25
CA LYS A 118 13.63 -11.21 -1.76
C LYS A 118 12.40 -11.89 -2.37
N ALA A 119 12.43 -12.19 -3.67
CA ALA A 119 11.35 -12.94 -4.33
C ALA A 119 11.26 -14.38 -3.78
N GLN A 120 12.40 -15.05 -3.55
CA GLN A 120 12.43 -16.39 -2.96
C GLN A 120 11.87 -16.39 -1.52
N LEU A 121 12.25 -15.40 -0.71
CA LEU A 121 11.72 -15.21 0.63
C LEU A 121 10.20 -14.97 0.60
N ALA A 122 9.74 -14.07 -0.26
CA ALA A 122 8.31 -13.79 -0.45
C ALA A 122 7.52 -15.05 -0.86
N ALA A 123 8.05 -15.83 -1.80
CA ALA A 123 7.43 -17.08 -2.25
C ALA A 123 7.40 -18.14 -1.14
N SER A 124 8.46 -18.21 -0.32
CA SER A 124 8.52 -19.10 0.84
C SER A 124 7.50 -18.71 1.91
N ILE A 125 7.39 -17.42 2.24
CA ILE A 125 6.40 -16.90 3.18
C ILE A 125 4.99 -17.23 2.69
N ALA A 126 4.68 -16.91 1.43
CA ALA A 126 3.36 -17.18 0.87
C ALA A 126 3.04 -18.69 0.85
N LYS A 127 4.04 -19.54 0.59
CA LYS A 127 3.89 -21.01 0.65
C LYS A 127 3.59 -21.49 2.07
N SER A 128 4.34 -21.01 3.06
CA SER A 128 4.13 -21.38 4.47
C SER A 128 2.76 -20.94 4.95
N VAL A 129 2.36 -19.69 4.68
CA VAL A 129 1.04 -19.16 5.04
C VAL A 129 -0.08 -19.99 4.41
N ARG A 130 0.03 -20.31 3.11
CA ARG A 130 -0.95 -21.16 2.44
C ARG A 130 -1.04 -22.54 3.08
N SER A 131 0.10 -23.15 3.39
CA SER A 131 0.16 -24.49 4.00
C SER A 131 -0.46 -24.50 5.39
N MET A 132 -0.22 -23.46 6.19
CA MET A 132 -0.76 -23.28 7.53
C MET A 132 -2.30 -23.19 7.50
N ILE A 133 -2.85 -22.42 6.55
CA ILE A 133 -4.30 -22.29 6.34
C ILE A 133 -4.91 -23.60 5.83
N ASP A 134 -4.31 -24.23 4.82
CA ASP A 134 -4.81 -25.49 4.26
C ASP A 134 -4.77 -26.65 5.27
N ALA A 135 -3.75 -26.69 6.13
CA ALA A 135 -3.63 -27.67 7.21
C ALA A 135 -4.61 -27.40 8.37
N GLY A 136 -5.22 -26.21 8.43
CA GLY A 136 -6.09 -25.80 9.53
C GLY A 136 -5.36 -25.74 10.86
N GLU A 137 -4.11 -25.23 10.86
CA GLU A 137 -3.31 -25.13 12.09
C GLU A 137 -4.08 -24.40 13.20
N SER A 138 -3.94 -24.90 14.42
CA SER A 138 -4.79 -24.48 15.54
C SER A 138 -4.19 -23.31 16.30
N ILE A 139 -4.91 -22.19 16.35
CA ILE A 139 -4.56 -20.99 17.11
C ILE A 139 -5.49 -20.79 18.31
N TRP A 140 -5.04 -20.01 19.28
CA TRP A 140 -5.90 -19.47 20.33
C TRP A 140 -6.56 -18.17 19.86
N ALA A 141 -7.89 -18.12 19.93
CA ALA A 141 -8.68 -16.93 19.67
C ALA A 141 -9.50 -16.55 20.91
N ASP A 142 -9.61 -15.25 21.16
CA ASP A 142 -10.50 -14.70 22.18
C ASP A 142 -11.84 -14.37 21.50
N GLU A 143 -12.89 -15.11 21.84
CA GLU A 143 -14.23 -14.89 21.32
C GLU A 143 -15.14 -14.12 22.31
N GLY A 144 -14.56 -13.49 23.34
CA GLY A 144 -15.27 -12.69 24.34
C GLY A 144 -15.85 -13.50 25.50
N ASP A 145 -16.25 -14.75 25.26
CA ASP A 145 -16.68 -15.71 26.29
C ASP A 145 -15.54 -16.61 26.80
N GLY A 146 -14.31 -16.37 26.32
CA GLY A 146 -13.10 -17.08 26.71
C GLY A 146 -12.20 -17.45 25.53
N TRP A 147 -11.07 -18.07 25.85
CA TRP A 147 -10.10 -18.54 24.86
C TRP A 147 -10.53 -19.88 24.25
N VAL A 148 -10.66 -19.92 22.93
CA VAL A 148 -10.98 -21.14 22.18
C VAL A 148 -9.88 -21.48 21.18
N ARG A 149 -9.74 -22.77 20.89
CA ARG A 149 -8.89 -23.25 19.80
C ARG A 149 -9.70 -23.30 18.51
N ARG A 150 -9.23 -22.64 17.47
CA ARG A 150 -9.82 -22.71 16.12
C ARG A 150 -8.74 -22.79 15.05
N ALA A 151 -9.13 -23.23 13.86
CA ALA A 151 -8.26 -23.17 12.68
C ALA A 151 -7.88 -21.72 12.36
N VAL A 152 -6.64 -21.54 11.92
CA VAL A 152 -6.13 -20.27 11.42
C VAL A 152 -6.97 -19.77 10.24
N ARG A 153 -7.13 -18.45 10.18
CA ARG A 153 -7.78 -17.75 9.06
C ARG A 153 -6.86 -16.63 8.56
N PRO A 154 -7.09 -16.12 7.35
CA PRO A 154 -6.26 -15.05 6.78
C PRO A 154 -6.08 -13.83 7.70
N GLU A 155 -7.15 -13.40 8.37
CA GLU A 155 -7.18 -12.25 9.28
C GLU A 155 -6.32 -12.40 10.55
N ASP A 156 -5.90 -13.62 10.87
CA ASP A 156 -5.05 -13.92 12.02
C ASP A 156 -3.56 -13.69 11.76
N ILE A 157 -3.19 -13.44 10.49
CA ILE A 157 -1.81 -13.38 10.05
C ILE A 157 -1.40 -11.93 9.77
N LEU A 158 -0.32 -11.52 10.43
CA LEU A 158 0.30 -10.20 10.27
C LEU A 158 1.76 -10.37 9.84
N ILE A 159 2.14 -9.77 8.71
CA ILE A 159 3.50 -9.81 8.17
C ILE A 159 4.11 -8.41 8.29
N LEU A 160 5.22 -8.28 9.02
CA LEU A 160 5.84 -6.99 9.34
C LEU A 160 7.20 -6.80 8.68
N VAL A 161 7.28 -5.90 7.71
CA VAL A 161 8.55 -5.52 7.09
C VAL A 161 9.18 -4.29 7.76
N ARG A 162 10.50 -4.15 7.69
CA ARG A 162 11.20 -2.95 8.20
C ARG A 162 10.74 -1.67 7.47
N GLY A 163 10.57 -1.76 6.16
CA GLY A 163 10.19 -0.64 5.29
C GLY A 163 9.56 -1.15 4.00
N ARG A 164 8.84 -0.26 3.31
CA ARG A 164 8.20 -0.57 2.03
C ARG A 164 9.18 -0.45 0.85
N THR A 165 10.21 0.35 1.02
CA THR A 165 11.26 0.54 0.01
C THR A 165 12.16 -0.68 -0.10
N GLY A 166 12.49 -1.06 -1.33
CA GLY A 166 13.37 -2.21 -1.61
C GLY A 166 12.66 -3.48 -2.04
N GLY A 167 11.37 -3.43 -2.37
CA GLY A 167 10.68 -4.45 -3.18
C GLY A 167 10.22 -5.71 -2.47
N LEU A 168 10.67 -5.98 -1.23
CA LEU A 168 10.20 -7.14 -0.46
C LEU A 168 8.70 -7.03 -0.12
N PHE A 169 8.23 -5.82 0.20
CA PHE A 169 6.84 -5.56 0.51
C PHE A 169 5.91 -5.95 -0.65
N ASP A 170 6.20 -5.44 -1.85
CA ASP A 170 5.41 -5.73 -3.06
C ASP A 170 5.53 -7.19 -3.49
N ALA A 171 6.73 -7.80 -3.34
CA ALA A 171 6.95 -9.21 -3.64
C ALA A 171 6.09 -10.13 -2.75
N ILE A 172 6.02 -9.86 -1.44
CA ILE A 172 5.17 -10.64 -0.51
C ILE A 172 3.70 -10.54 -0.92
N ILE A 173 3.21 -9.33 -1.20
CA ILE A 173 1.81 -9.13 -1.63
C ILE A 173 1.53 -9.85 -2.94
N GLY A 174 2.43 -9.74 -3.93
CA GLY A 174 2.30 -10.42 -5.22
C GLY A 174 2.23 -11.94 -5.08
N GLU A 175 3.12 -12.54 -4.29
CA GLU A 175 3.17 -14.00 -4.08
C GLU A 175 1.96 -14.52 -3.29
N LEU A 176 1.47 -13.78 -2.30
CA LEU A 176 0.25 -14.13 -1.58
C LEU A 176 -0.97 -14.12 -2.52
N LYS A 177 -1.12 -13.06 -3.34
CA LYS A 177 -2.19 -12.96 -4.34
C LYS A 177 -2.09 -14.08 -5.38
N ALA A 178 -0.88 -14.42 -5.83
CA ALA A 178 -0.64 -15.51 -6.78
C ALA A 178 -1.07 -16.89 -6.22
N LYS A 179 -1.08 -17.06 -4.89
CA LYS A 179 -1.59 -18.26 -4.20
C LYS A 179 -3.07 -18.19 -3.82
N GLY A 180 -3.77 -17.15 -4.28
CA GLY A 180 -5.19 -16.94 -4.00
C GLY A 180 -5.47 -16.58 -2.53
N LEU A 181 -4.48 -16.05 -1.81
CA LEU A 181 -4.68 -15.60 -0.43
C LEU A 181 -5.16 -14.15 -0.40
N PRO A 182 -6.18 -13.80 0.42
CA PRO A 182 -6.64 -12.43 0.56
C PRO A 182 -5.65 -11.62 1.40
N VAL A 183 -5.28 -10.42 0.93
CA VAL A 183 -4.24 -9.60 1.56
C VAL A 183 -4.66 -8.14 1.66
N ALA A 184 -4.77 -7.68 2.89
CA ALA A 184 -4.81 -6.27 3.28
C ALA A 184 -3.39 -5.70 3.29
N GLY A 185 -3.19 -4.53 2.68
CA GLY A 185 -1.89 -3.86 2.66
C GLY A 185 -1.32 -3.60 1.26
N ALA A 186 -2.01 -4.04 0.20
CA ALA A 186 -1.80 -3.47 -1.14
C ALA A 186 -2.16 -1.97 -1.23
N ASP A 187 -2.82 -1.42 -0.20
CA ASP A 187 -3.44 -0.09 -0.19
C ASP A 187 -2.50 1.09 0.11
N ARG A 188 -1.19 0.94 -0.13
CA ARG A 188 -0.36 2.11 -0.47
C ARG A 188 0.30 1.95 -1.84
N LEU A 189 -0.42 1.35 -2.80
CA LEU A 189 -0.28 1.86 -4.16
C LEU A 189 -0.46 3.37 -4.06
N LYS A 190 0.57 4.15 -4.42
CA LYS A 190 0.35 5.58 -4.66
C LYS A 190 -0.84 5.62 -5.60
N LEU A 191 -1.92 6.26 -5.19
CA LEU A 191 -3.16 6.27 -5.96
C LEU A 191 -2.87 6.65 -7.43
N GLY A 192 -1.97 7.61 -7.63
CA GLY A 192 -1.48 8.06 -8.94
C GLY A 192 -0.60 7.08 -9.73
N ASP A 193 -0.12 5.97 -9.16
CA ASP A 193 0.63 4.93 -9.87
C ASP A 193 -0.30 3.88 -10.48
N HIS A 194 -1.56 3.80 -10.05
CA HIS A 194 -2.53 2.86 -10.60
C HIS A 194 -2.97 3.30 -12.00
N ILE A 195 -2.88 2.41 -13.00
CA ILE A 195 -3.15 2.75 -14.41
C ILE A 195 -4.55 3.33 -14.65
N GLY A 196 -5.58 2.79 -13.99
CA GLY A 196 -6.94 3.34 -14.09
C GLY A 196 -7.06 4.76 -13.52
N VAL A 197 -6.27 5.09 -12.49
CA VAL A 197 -6.21 6.45 -11.95
C VAL A 197 -5.44 7.36 -12.90
N GLN A 198 -4.35 6.89 -13.49
CA GLN A 198 -3.60 7.64 -14.51
C GLN A 198 -4.47 7.95 -15.73
N ASP A 199 -5.27 6.99 -16.19
CA ASP A 199 -6.22 7.18 -17.28
C ASP A 199 -7.24 8.28 -16.95
N CYS A 200 -7.82 8.27 -15.75
CA CYS A 200 -8.72 9.34 -15.29
C CYS A 200 -8.04 10.70 -15.18
N LEU A 201 -6.85 10.77 -14.58
CA LEU A 201 -6.08 12.01 -14.46
C LEU A 201 -5.69 12.56 -15.84
N ASN A 202 -5.41 11.69 -16.81
CA ASN A 202 -5.10 12.10 -18.17
C ASN A 202 -6.26 12.82 -18.85
N LEU A 203 -7.51 12.41 -18.62
CA LEU A 203 -8.69 13.13 -19.12
C LEU A 203 -8.72 14.58 -18.60
N MET A 204 -8.45 14.78 -17.31
CA MET A 204 -8.37 16.11 -16.71
C MET A 204 -7.19 16.92 -17.27
N ARG A 205 -6.01 16.29 -17.42
CA ARG A 205 -4.83 16.93 -18.01
C ARG A 205 -5.09 17.38 -19.44
N PHE A 206 -5.82 16.58 -20.22
CA PHE A 206 -6.20 16.95 -21.58
C PHE A 206 -7.21 18.10 -21.59
N ALA A 207 -8.23 18.08 -20.73
CA ALA A 207 -9.17 19.18 -20.59
C ALA A 207 -8.48 20.50 -20.21
N ALA A 208 -7.44 20.43 -19.37
CA ALA A 208 -6.64 21.58 -18.96
C ALA A 208 -5.65 22.08 -20.04
N LEU A 209 -5.00 21.16 -20.77
CA LEU A 209 -3.99 21.47 -21.79
C LEU A 209 -4.06 20.51 -23.00
N PRO A 210 -4.97 20.76 -23.97
CA PRO A 210 -5.16 19.90 -25.15
C PRO A 210 -3.93 19.77 -26.06
N GLU A 211 -2.97 20.70 -25.96
CA GLU A 211 -1.72 20.70 -26.73
C GLU A 211 -0.71 19.65 -26.25
N ARG A 212 -0.97 18.96 -25.13
CA ARG A 212 -0.07 17.92 -24.61
C ARG A 212 -0.26 16.61 -25.37
N ASP A 213 0.45 16.48 -26.49
CA ASP A 213 0.37 15.34 -27.42
C ASP A 213 0.45 13.96 -26.74
N LEU A 214 1.35 13.77 -25.76
CA LEU A 214 1.51 12.49 -25.07
C LEU A 214 0.24 12.10 -24.30
N THR A 215 -0.41 13.03 -23.60
CA THR A 215 -1.68 12.74 -22.90
C THR A 215 -2.74 12.32 -23.88
N LEU A 216 -2.87 13.05 -24.99
CA LEU A 216 -3.88 12.74 -25.99
C LEU A 216 -3.61 11.35 -26.59
N ALA A 217 -2.36 11.01 -26.89
CA ALA A 217 -2.01 9.69 -27.38
C ALA A 217 -2.37 8.57 -26.37
N GLU A 218 -2.11 8.78 -25.08
CA GLU A 218 -2.49 7.86 -24.00
C GLU A 218 -4.02 7.70 -23.93
N ILE A 219 -4.79 8.78 -24.04
CA ILE A 219 -6.27 8.72 -24.03
C ILE A 219 -6.81 7.97 -25.25
N LEU A 220 -6.30 8.26 -26.45
CA LEU A 220 -6.78 7.63 -27.69
C LEU A 220 -6.64 6.09 -27.61
N ARG A 221 -5.53 5.60 -27.07
CA ARG A 221 -5.28 4.16 -26.85
C ARG A 221 -5.94 3.60 -25.59
N GLY A 222 -6.27 4.48 -24.65
CA GLY A 222 -6.80 4.18 -23.33
C GLY A 222 -8.22 3.62 -23.34
N PRO A 223 -8.74 3.21 -22.17
CA PRO A 223 -10.03 2.54 -22.04
C PRO A 223 -11.22 3.39 -22.51
N PHE A 224 -11.16 4.71 -22.37
CA PHE A 224 -12.28 5.60 -22.69
C PHE A 224 -12.54 5.75 -24.21
N VAL A 225 -11.51 5.61 -25.04
CA VAL A 225 -11.58 5.80 -26.50
C VAL A 225 -11.32 4.51 -27.28
N GLY A 226 -10.30 3.72 -26.89
CA GLY A 226 -10.10 2.37 -27.41
C GLY A 226 -9.53 2.25 -28.83
N LEU A 227 -8.88 3.27 -29.38
CA LEU A 227 -8.17 3.22 -30.67
C LEU A 227 -6.82 2.53 -30.51
N VAL A 228 -6.83 1.21 -30.28
CA VAL A 228 -5.65 0.40 -29.90
C VAL A 228 -4.75 -0.04 -31.06
N ASP A 229 -5.20 0.13 -32.31
CA ASP A 229 -4.40 -0.16 -33.50
C ASP A 229 -3.53 1.07 -33.83
N ASP A 230 -2.30 1.06 -33.30
CA ASP A 230 -1.41 2.21 -33.36
C ASP A 230 -1.03 2.57 -34.81
N ASP A 231 -0.86 1.59 -35.69
CA ASP A 231 -0.52 1.82 -37.10
C ASP A 231 -1.69 2.46 -37.84
N ARG A 232 -2.93 2.05 -37.55
CA ARG A 232 -4.12 2.60 -38.18
C ARG A 232 -4.47 4.01 -37.68
N TYR A 233 -4.30 4.28 -36.39
CA TYR A 233 -4.81 5.51 -35.78
C TYR A 233 -3.70 6.45 -35.34
N LEU A 234 -2.87 6.04 -34.37
CA LEU A 234 -1.88 6.92 -33.76
C LEU A 234 -0.80 7.35 -34.75
N PHE A 235 -0.28 6.42 -35.55
CA PHE A 235 0.73 6.70 -36.56
C PHE A 235 0.19 7.65 -37.64
N GLU A 236 -1.01 7.41 -38.16
CA GLU A 236 -1.65 8.28 -39.16
C GLU A 236 -1.90 9.71 -38.64
N LEU A 237 -2.27 9.84 -37.36
CA LEU A 237 -2.49 11.14 -36.73
C LEU A 237 -1.17 11.87 -36.42
N ALA A 238 -0.15 11.15 -35.94
CA ALA A 238 1.10 11.73 -35.44
C ALA A 238 2.16 11.94 -36.52
N SER A 239 2.16 11.13 -37.58
CA SER A 239 3.15 11.21 -38.67
C SER A 239 2.88 12.40 -39.60
N GLY A 240 3.94 12.91 -40.24
CA GLY A 240 3.82 13.98 -41.25
C GLY A 240 3.32 15.33 -40.73
N ARG A 241 3.20 15.53 -39.41
CA ARG A 241 2.72 16.78 -38.81
C ARG A 241 3.62 17.96 -39.17
N LYS A 242 3.00 19.10 -39.47
CA LYS A 242 3.71 20.36 -39.67
C LYS A 242 4.37 20.80 -38.37
N ARG A 243 5.43 21.60 -38.47
CA ARG A 243 6.09 22.15 -37.29
C ARG A 243 5.09 23.00 -36.47
N GLY A 244 4.85 22.61 -35.23
CA GLY A 244 3.91 23.27 -34.33
C GLY A 244 2.45 22.82 -34.44
N GLU A 245 2.14 21.84 -35.31
CA GLU A 245 0.82 21.22 -35.39
C GLU A 245 0.64 20.18 -34.28
N THR A 246 -0.39 20.35 -33.45
CA THR A 246 -0.66 19.46 -32.31
C THR A 246 -1.40 18.20 -32.75
N LEU A 247 -1.32 17.14 -31.94
CA LEU A 247 -2.07 15.92 -32.18
C LEU A 247 -3.58 16.19 -32.12
N TRP A 248 -4.01 17.12 -31.27
CA TRP A 248 -5.41 17.52 -31.17
C TRP A 248 -5.95 18.13 -32.46
N GLN A 249 -5.18 19.01 -33.11
CA GLN A 249 -5.57 19.59 -34.40
C GLN A 249 -5.75 18.52 -35.48
N ARG A 250 -4.92 17.47 -35.48
CA ARG A 250 -5.03 16.33 -36.39
C ARG A 250 -6.27 15.47 -36.10
N VAL A 251 -6.58 15.25 -34.82
CA VAL A 251 -7.81 14.55 -34.40
C VAL A 251 -9.04 15.33 -34.87
N GLN A 252 -9.07 16.65 -34.68
CA GLN A 252 -10.18 17.51 -35.12
C GLN A 252 -10.36 17.54 -36.65
N ALA A 253 -9.26 17.43 -37.40
CA ALA A 253 -9.29 17.44 -38.87
C ALA A 253 -9.51 16.06 -39.50
N SER A 254 -9.58 14.99 -38.70
CA SER A 254 -9.68 13.61 -39.21
C SER A 254 -11.05 13.33 -39.84
N ALA A 255 -11.04 12.59 -40.94
CA ALA A 255 -12.24 12.09 -41.61
C ALA A 255 -12.58 10.63 -41.21
N ASP A 256 -11.75 9.96 -40.41
CA ASP A 256 -12.04 8.61 -39.93
C ASP A 256 -13.20 8.64 -38.91
N PRO A 257 -14.28 7.85 -39.12
CA PRO A 257 -15.46 7.87 -38.25
C PRO A 257 -15.15 7.57 -36.77
N ASN A 258 -14.21 6.66 -36.49
CA ASN A 258 -13.85 6.31 -35.12
C ASN A 258 -13.09 7.47 -34.44
N VAL A 259 -12.25 8.17 -35.20
CA VAL A 259 -11.55 9.37 -34.72
C VAL A 259 -12.53 10.53 -34.51
N GLN A 260 -13.57 10.66 -35.32
CA GLN A 260 -14.61 11.68 -35.13
C GLN A 260 -15.43 11.45 -33.85
N VAL A 261 -15.74 10.19 -33.52
CA VAL A 261 -16.37 9.84 -32.24
C VAL A 261 -15.45 10.21 -31.07
N ALA A 262 -14.16 9.87 -31.17
CA ALA A 262 -13.17 10.26 -30.17
C ALA A 262 -13.07 11.79 -30.03
N ALA A 263 -13.07 12.53 -31.15
CA ALA A 263 -13.03 14.00 -31.15
C ALA A 263 -14.23 14.61 -30.43
N ALA A 264 -15.44 14.07 -30.63
CA ALA A 264 -16.64 14.54 -29.93
C ALA A 264 -16.55 14.31 -28.42
N PHE A 265 -16.08 13.12 -27.99
CA PHE A 265 -15.84 12.82 -26.58
C PHE A 265 -14.81 13.79 -25.96
N LEU A 266 -13.66 13.95 -26.62
CA LEU A 266 -12.57 14.82 -26.18
C LEU A 266 -13.01 16.29 -26.10
N GLN A 267 -13.82 16.77 -27.06
CA GLN A 267 -14.39 18.12 -27.00
C GLN A 267 -15.30 18.29 -25.78
N GLY A 268 -16.11 17.28 -25.45
CA GLY A 268 -16.92 17.27 -24.23
C GLY A 268 -16.09 17.39 -22.94
N LEU A 269 -14.87 16.84 -22.90
CA LEU A 269 -13.96 17.03 -21.77
C LEU A 269 -13.47 18.47 -21.66
N ILE A 270 -13.12 19.10 -22.81
CA ILE A 270 -12.66 20.49 -22.85
C ILE A 270 -13.76 21.44 -22.38
N ASP A 271 -15.01 21.19 -22.76
CA ASP A 271 -16.15 22.00 -22.38
C ASP A 271 -16.41 21.97 -20.86
N ARG A 272 -15.95 20.90 -20.19
CA ARG A 272 -16.05 20.67 -18.74
C ARG A 272 -14.83 21.11 -17.93
N LYS A 273 -13.82 21.74 -18.55
CA LYS A 273 -12.55 22.09 -17.87
C LYS A 273 -12.69 22.97 -16.62
N GLY A 274 -13.83 23.69 -16.49
CA GLY A 274 -14.14 24.55 -15.36
C GLY A 274 -15.02 23.90 -14.29
N GLU A 275 -15.42 22.64 -14.48
CA GLU A 275 -16.19 21.89 -13.49
C GLU A 275 -15.29 21.48 -12.30
N PRO A 276 -15.87 21.32 -11.09
CA PRO A 276 -15.18 20.68 -9.98
C PRO A 276 -14.70 19.26 -10.37
N PRO A 277 -13.50 18.84 -9.94
CA PRO A 277 -12.98 17.49 -10.14
C PRO A 277 -13.97 16.34 -9.95
N PHE A 278 -14.83 16.38 -8.92
CA PHE A 278 -15.82 15.34 -8.68
C PHE A 278 -16.90 15.32 -9.78
N ASP A 279 -17.43 16.48 -10.14
CA ASP A 279 -18.44 16.61 -11.19
C ASP A 279 -17.87 16.17 -12.54
N PHE A 280 -16.63 16.55 -12.84
CA PHE A 280 -15.91 16.13 -14.03
C PHE A 280 -15.77 14.60 -14.09
N LEU A 281 -15.32 13.95 -13.00
CA LEU A 281 -15.17 12.49 -12.95
C LEU A 281 -16.51 11.78 -13.06
N SER A 282 -17.51 12.22 -12.30
CA SER A 282 -18.85 11.62 -12.31
C SER A 282 -19.47 11.69 -13.71
N ALA A 283 -19.30 12.81 -14.39
CA ALA A 283 -19.77 12.97 -15.76
C ALA A 283 -19.11 12.03 -16.76
N VAL A 284 -17.84 11.67 -16.58
CA VAL A 284 -17.13 10.77 -17.48
C VAL A 284 -17.33 9.29 -17.10
N LEU A 285 -17.46 9.00 -15.81
CA LEU A 285 -17.55 7.64 -15.29
C LEU A 285 -18.98 7.10 -15.29
N ASP A 286 -19.97 7.91 -14.89
CA ASP A 286 -21.34 7.45 -14.63
C ASP A 286 -22.31 7.72 -15.78
N VAL A 287 -22.05 8.75 -16.59
CA VAL A 287 -22.92 9.08 -17.73
C VAL A 287 -22.54 8.23 -18.95
N PRO A 288 -23.48 7.49 -19.56
CA PRO A 288 -23.21 6.75 -20.78
C PRO A 288 -22.71 7.66 -21.90
N MET A 289 -21.66 7.22 -22.59
CA MET A 289 -21.10 7.93 -23.73
C MET A 289 -21.88 7.62 -25.02
N THR A 290 -21.34 8.03 -26.18
CA THR A 290 -21.95 7.83 -27.51
C THR A 290 -22.20 6.36 -27.88
N ASP A 291 -21.51 5.43 -27.22
CA ASP A 291 -21.61 3.98 -27.41
C ASP A 291 -22.47 3.28 -26.33
N GLU A 292 -23.29 4.05 -25.59
CA GLU A 292 -24.18 3.59 -24.51
C GLU A 292 -23.46 2.92 -23.32
N GLN A 293 -22.13 2.93 -23.30
CA GLN A 293 -21.32 2.44 -22.20
C GLN A 293 -20.87 3.57 -21.28
N THR A 294 -20.87 3.28 -19.98
CA THR A 294 -20.31 4.13 -18.94
C THR A 294 -18.78 4.07 -18.92
N GLY A 295 -18.12 5.09 -18.37
CA GLY A 295 -16.67 5.04 -18.16
C GLY A 295 -16.25 3.89 -17.25
N TRP A 296 -17.10 3.50 -16.29
CA TRP A 296 -16.89 2.31 -15.46
C TRP A 296 -16.86 1.01 -16.25
N GLU A 297 -17.80 0.80 -17.18
CA GLU A 297 -17.83 -0.40 -18.03
C GLU A 297 -16.58 -0.48 -18.92
N LYS A 298 -16.14 0.66 -19.48
CA LYS A 298 -14.92 0.75 -20.28
C LYS A 298 -13.65 0.42 -19.49
N LEU A 299 -13.51 0.97 -18.29
CA LEU A 299 -12.39 0.67 -17.39
C LEU A 299 -12.38 -0.82 -17.02
N ASN A 300 -13.53 -1.38 -16.63
CA ASN A 300 -13.65 -2.79 -16.24
C ASN A 300 -13.37 -3.74 -17.40
N ALA A 301 -13.83 -3.42 -18.62
CA ALA A 301 -13.57 -4.23 -19.81
C ALA A 301 -12.08 -4.28 -20.16
N ARG A 302 -11.32 -3.20 -19.89
CA ARG A 302 -9.90 -3.10 -20.23
C ARG A 302 -8.97 -3.64 -19.14
N LEU A 303 -9.25 -3.33 -17.88
CA LEU A 303 -8.36 -3.56 -16.75
C LEU A 303 -8.85 -4.66 -15.79
N GLY A 304 -10.11 -5.07 -15.91
CA GLY A 304 -10.76 -5.99 -14.99
C GLY A 304 -11.24 -5.34 -13.68
N HIS A 305 -11.97 -6.11 -12.88
CA HIS A 305 -12.53 -5.67 -11.58
C HIS A 305 -11.53 -5.02 -10.59
N PRO A 306 -10.25 -5.43 -10.52
CA PRO A 306 -9.30 -4.80 -9.58
C PRO A 306 -9.05 -3.31 -9.81
N ALA A 307 -9.48 -2.74 -10.95
CA ALA A 307 -9.30 -1.32 -11.25
C ALA A 307 -10.39 -0.41 -10.68
N ARG A 308 -11.51 -0.96 -10.18
CA ARG A 308 -12.63 -0.18 -9.66
C ARG A 308 -12.27 0.55 -8.37
N ASP A 309 -11.77 -0.17 -7.36
CA ASP A 309 -11.50 0.38 -6.04
C ASP A 309 -10.52 1.58 -6.07
N PRO A 310 -9.40 1.53 -6.83
CA PRO A 310 -8.50 2.69 -6.93
C PRO A 310 -9.17 3.91 -7.58
N VAL A 311 -10.04 3.71 -8.57
CA VAL A 311 -10.74 4.82 -9.21
C VAL A 311 -11.85 5.37 -8.32
N GLU A 312 -12.56 4.53 -7.55
CA GLU A 312 -13.51 4.98 -6.54
C GLU A 312 -12.82 5.82 -5.46
N ALA A 313 -11.61 5.44 -5.09
CA ALA A 313 -10.83 6.20 -4.13
C ALA A 313 -10.33 7.55 -4.71
N LEU A 314 -10.00 7.62 -6.00
CA LEU A 314 -9.78 8.91 -6.71
C LEU A 314 -11.03 9.79 -6.67
N VAL A 315 -12.21 9.22 -6.89
CA VAL A 315 -13.49 9.96 -6.84
C VAL A 315 -13.74 10.49 -5.42
N ALA A 316 -13.47 9.70 -4.39
CA ALA A 316 -13.58 10.16 -3.00
C ALA A 316 -12.64 11.33 -2.68
N GLU A 317 -11.42 11.30 -3.21
CA GLU A 317 -10.45 12.40 -3.07
C GLU A 317 -10.88 13.65 -3.84
N ALA A 318 -11.53 13.50 -4.98
CA ALA A 318 -12.13 14.62 -5.71
C ALA A 318 -13.24 15.30 -4.89
N ILE A 319 -14.12 14.52 -4.23
CA ILE A 319 -15.15 15.05 -3.31
C ILE A 319 -14.48 15.82 -2.17
N ALA A 320 -13.45 15.24 -1.55
CA ALA A 320 -12.74 15.88 -0.44
C ALA A 320 -12.07 17.19 -0.89
N PHE A 321 -11.45 17.21 -2.06
CA PHE A 321 -10.85 18.40 -2.65
C PHE A 321 -11.91 19.48 -2.88
N ASP A 322 -13.02 19.15 -3.53
CA ASP A 322 -14.09 20.10 -3.87
C ASP A 322 -14.79 20.68 -2.63
N SER A 323 -14.74 19.97 -1.49
CA SER A 323 -15.26 20.47 -0.22
C SER A 323 -14.36 21.49 0.49
N THR A 324 -13.07 21.56 0.12
CA THR A 324 -12.05 22.35 0.84
C THR A 324 -11.34 23.39 -0.02
N GLU A 325 -11.26 23.17 -1.33
CA GLU A 325 -10.50 24.00 -2.28
C GLU A 325 -11.41 24.54 -3.39
N PRO A 326 -11.05 25.66 -4.04
CA PRO A 326 -11.76 26.14 -5.23
C PRO A 326 -11.70 25.14 -6.39
N ALA A 327 -12.79 25.06 -7.16
CA ALA A 327 -12.89 24.19 -8.33
C ALA A 327 -11.75 24.44 -9.33
N SER A 328 -10.85 23.47 -9.45
CA SER A 328 -9.68 23.55 -10.32
C SER A 328 -9.12 22.16 -10.60
N LEU A 329 -9.32 21.67 -11.83
CA LEU A 329 -8.72 20.40 -12.28
C LEU A 329 -7.19 20.42 -12.14
N GLN A 330 -6.55 21.56 -12.45
CA GLN A 330 -5.10 21.69 -12.38
C GLN A 330 -4.56 21.56 -10.95
N CYS A 331 -5.24 22.17 -9.98
CA CYS A 331 -4.84 22.07 -8.57
C CYS A 331 -5.06 20.65 -8.03
N PHE A 332 -6.16 20.00 -8.42
CA PHE A 332 -6.42 18.62 -8.05
C PHE A 332 -5.36 17.67 -8.62
N ILE A 333 -5.03 17.80 -9.92
CA ILE A 333 -3.94 17.01 -10.54
C ILE A 333 -2.62 17.23 -9.78
N ALA A 334 -2.27 18.47 -9.46
CA ALA A 334 -1.03 18.78 -8.75
C ALA A 334 -1.01 18.16 -7.34
N ARG A 335 -2.13 18.16 -6.61
CA ARG A 335 -2.28 17.49 -5.31
C ARG A 335 -2.10 15.98 -5.42
N MET A 336 -2.69 15.37 -6.44
CA MET A 336 -2.56 13.94 -6.71
C MET A 336 -1.10 13.56 -7.06
N GLU A 337 -0.40 14.40 -7.83
CA GLU A 337 1.00 14.19 -8.22
C GLU A 337 2.00 14.46 -7.09
N ALA A 338 1.68 15.37 -6.16
CA ALA A 338 2.49 15.63 -4.97
C ALA A 338 2.57 14.42 -4.03
N GLY A 339 1.67 13.44 -4.18
CA GLY A 339 1.66 12.22 -3.37
C GLY A 339 1.14 12.43 -1.94
N ASP A 340 0.54 13.58 -1.64
CA ASP A 340 -0.06 13.92 -0.35
C ASP A 340 -1.36 13.15 -0.06
N VAL A 341 -1.85 12.40 -1.06
CA VAL A 341 -3.05 11.60 -0.98
C VAL A 341 -2.69 10.17 -0.56
N GLU A 342 -2.43 10.00 0.74
CA GLU A 342 -2.37 8.68 1.36
C GLU A 342 -3.79 8.26 1.79
N ILE A 343 -4.46 7.42 0.99
CA ILE A 343 -5.69 6.77 1.45
C ILE A 343 -5.31 5.82 2.59
N LYS A 344 -5.61 6.25 3.81
CA LYS A 344 -5.65 5.34 4.96
C LYS A 344 -6.94 4.56 4.83
N ARG A 345 -6.89 3.40 4.16
CA ARG A 345 -7.89 2.36 4.41
C ARG A 345 -7.81 2.05 5.90
N ASP A 346 -8.94 2.14 6.60
CA ASP A 346 -8.97 1.97 8.05
C ASP A 346 -8.54 0.53 8.37
N LEU A 347 -7.27 0.36 8.75
CA LEU A 347 -6.63 -0.92 9.02
C LEU A 347 -7.14 -1.57 10.32
N ALA A 348 -8.13 -0.96 10.97
CA ALA A 348 -8.64 -1.38 12.27
C ALA A 348 -9.26 -2.79 12.25
N ALA A 349 -9.77 -3.27 11.11
CA ALA A 349 -10.12 -4.68 10.91
C ALA A 349 -10.44 -4.96 9.43
N PRO A 350 -9.48 -5.35 8.57
CA PRO A 350 -9.85 -6.00 7.33
C PRO A 350 -10.50 -7.34 7.70
N GLU A 351 -11.82 -7.43 7.54
CA GLU A 351 -12.56 -8.67 7.69
C GLU A 351 -12.00 -9.68 6.68
N SER A 352 -11.40 -10.77 7.18
CA SER A 352 -10.96 -11.92 6.38
C SER A 352 -9.69 -11.75 5.50
N GLU A 353 -8.78 -10.82 5.79
CA GLU A 353 -7.54 -10.64 4.98
C GLU A 353 -6.23 -10.66 5.79
N ILE A 354 -5.16 -11.19 5.19
CA ILE A 354 -3.78 -11.16 5.73
C ILE A 354 -3.27 -9.73 5.73
N ARG A 355 -2.73 -9.24 6.84
CA ARG A 355 -2.20 -7.87 6.91
C ARG A 355 -0.70 -7.85 6.61
N VAL A 356 -0.28 -7.05 5.62
CA VAL A 356 1.14 -6.77 5.35
C VAL A 356 1.41 -5.29 5.61
N MET A 357 2.30 -4.98 6.56
CA MET A 357 2.60 -3.58 6.93
C MET A 357 4.02 -3.40 7.46
N THR A 358 4.39 -2.15 7.75
CA THR A 358 5.69 -1.86 8.38
C THR A 358 5.60 -2.05 9.89
N VAL A 359 6.73 -2.37 10.53
CA VAL A 359 6.83 -2.43 12.02
C VAL A 359 6.28 -1.15 12.67
N HIS A 360 6.57 0.02 12.08
CA HIS A 360 6.02 1.30 12.56
C HIS A 360 4.49 1.39 12.44
N GLY A 361 3.91 0.84 11.37
CA GLY A 361 2.46 0.83 11.15
C GLY A 361 1.73 -0.16 12.06
N ALA A 362 2.43 -1.13 12.63
CA ALA A 362 1.87 -2.13 13.52
C ALA A 362 1.79 -1.71 14.99
N LYS A 363 2.27 -0.49 15.34
CA LYS A 363 2.28 -0.03 16.72
C LYS A 363 0.85 0.01 17.28
N GLY A 364 0.63 -0.75 18.36
CA GLY A 364 -0.68 -0.87 19.01
C GLY A 364 -1.60 -1.95 18.42
N LEU A 365 -1.22 -2.57 17.30
CA LEU A 365 -1.93 -3.70 16.72
C LEU A 365 -1.45 -5.03 17.31
N GLN A 366 -2.28 -6.06 17.19
CA GLN A 366 -1.96 -7.42 17.59
C GLN A 366 -2.55 -8.41 16.57
N ALA A 367 -1.93 -9.59 16.49
CA ALA A 367 -2.40 -10.71 15.68
C ALA A 367 -1.98 -12.02 16.35
N PRO A 368 -2.76 -13.11 16.20
CA PRO A 368 -2.35 -14.43 16.66
C PRO A 368 -1.04 -14.92 16.06
N ILE A 369 -0.80 -14.63 14.77
CA ILE A 369 0.43 -15.02 14.06
C ILE A 369 1.11 -13.76 13.51
N VAL A 370 2.40 -13.60 13.83
CA VAL A 370 3.25 -12.51 13.33
C VAL A 370 4.47 -13.08 12.63
N ILE A 371 4.68 -12.69 11.37
CA ILE A 371 5.86 -13.08 10.57
C ILE A 371 6.77 -11.86 10.41
N LEU A 372 8.05 -12.01 10.79
CA LEU A 372 9.09 -10.99 10.68
C LEU A 372 10.15 -11.43 9.65
N PRO A 373 10.01 -11.05 8.36
CA PRO A 373 10.92 -11.43 7.28
C PRO A 373 12.23 -10.62 7.21
#